data_AF-U1I4B0-F1
#
_entry.id   AF-U1I4B0-F1
#
_cell.length_a   1.000
_cell.length_b   1.000
_cell.length_c   1.000
_cell.angle_alpha   90.00
_cell.angle_beta   90.00
_cell.angle_gamma   90.00
#
_symmetry.space_group_name_H-M   'P 1'
#
loop_
_entity.id
_entity.type
_entity.pdbx_description
1 polymer ?
#
loop_
_entity_poly.entity_id
_entity_poly.type
_entity_poly.pdbx_seq_one_letter_code
_entity_poly.pdbx_strand_id
1 'polypeptide(L)'
;MSYVALRKAGAGADPRGVRAHISMIEPLEVDVGSAEELICYDAQISFMIVGKGNDCWKAYCNVDSWFGSEKDVDAYLANDEDGPSGGARLASDLCLDPKEYFLLVLSQRFRQTGMEWGNLCDVLMARTDTYESRYLQTIDTADLRDDQAMSRTRSYSKAASMLRQYHDTLSTTLDRLQDFLNRNEDTFKDQKDFQDQCGCYFRTIDIEFTHLSRWRQRLHERMQRFDMMRDGLLNASVLRESRRSTQQASDIETEHNIAGLLAGTTDSRLTTHGALQTQRLARSLVQERAIHFTHIFSSDLSRACLTADAIHNAQLGEKSSERVKAERIVLDILREQDFGSLECRPWTSKAAATRASSNLLDPDHPDFKPKETQEAMATRMNTFLNETLLPLLAADSEIGSKVAVVSHGIILSVLWRILLQQFGAGSVSLGPEVSASTGSRPLEYLPGWSNTGYLELDINCAQVRPDLDIPRSPNTDLRVSVLSGYKMLIRAINRKDHLNNLKRTRGGLGSTAFDAKQKSLEGFFKKPKIEVQNHKAG
;
A
#
# COMPACT_ATOMS: atom_id res chain seq x y z
N MET A 1 25.94 -1.77 16.01
CA MET A 1 25.09 -2.88 15.55
C MET A 1 23.69 -2.68 16.11
N SER A 2 22.67 -2.66 15.27
CA SER A 2 21.28 -2.51 15.68
C SER A 2 20.58 -3.87 15.65
N TYR A 3 19.73 -4.14 16.62
CA TYR A 3 19.01 -5.41 16.72
C TYR A 3 17.69 -5.22 17.45
N VAL A 4 16.87 -6.26 17.44
CA VAL A 4 15.58 -6.27 18.12
C VAL A 4 15.61 -7.37 19.18
N ALA A 5 15.39 -6.99 20.43
CA ALA A 5 15.37 -7.92 21.57
C ALA A 5 13.94 -8.35 21.88
N LEU A 6 13.69 -9.66 21.91
CA LEU A 6 12.40 -10.23 22.28
C LEU A 6 12.38 -10.58 23.77
N ARG A 7 11.38 -10.08 24.52
CA ARG A 7 11.23 -10.34 25.95
C ARG A 7 9.77 -10.61 26.31
N LYS A 8 9.56 -11.29 27.44
CA LYS A 8 8.22 -11.43 28.04
C LYS A 8 7.78 -10.09 28.62
N ALA A 9 6.48 -9.82 28.57
CA ALA A 9 5.89 -8.69 29.28
C ALA A 9 6.13 -8.88 30.79
N GLY A 10 6.93 -7.98 31.37
CA GLY A 10 7.40 -8.03 32.76
C GLY A 10 7.49 -6.62 33.36
N ALA A 11 7.21 -6.53 34.66
CA ALA A 11 6.81 -5.34 35.38
C ALA A 11 7.89 -4.25 35.51
N GLY A 12 8.04 -3.41 34.50
CA GLY A 12 8.78 -2.16 34.61
C GLY A 12 8.73 -1.36 33.33
N ALA A 13 8.03 -0.22 33.34
CA ALA A 13 8.19 0.76 32.27
C ALA A 13 9.65 1.25 32.27
N ASP A 14 10.25 1.43 31.09
CA ASP A 14 11.56 2.07 30.99
C ASP A 14 11.47 3.45 31.65
N PRO A 15 12.16 3.68 32.78
CA PRO A 15 12.05 4.94 33.52
C PRO A 15 12.51 6.15 32.69
N ARG A 16 13.24 5.92 31.59
CA ARG A 16 13.70 6.96 30.68
C ARG A 16 12.67 7.29 29.59
N GLY A 17 11.72 6.40 29.32
CA GLY A 17 10.66 6.59 28.31
C GLY A 17 11.15 6.75 26.86
N VAL A 18 12.40 6.38 26.56
CA VAL A 18 13.06 6.66 25.26
C VAL A 18 13.07 5.49 24.29
N ARG A 19 12.74 4.27 24.73
CA ARG A 19 12.88 3.07 23.89
C ARG A 19 11.56 2.72 23.19
N ALA A 20 11.61 2.74 21.86
CA ALA A 20 10.54 2.21 21.03
C ALA A 20 10.38 0.70 21.27
N HIS A 21 9.15 0.28 21.45
CA HIS A 21 8.80 -1.12 21.60
C HIS A 21 7.47 -1.41 20.90
N ILE A 22 7.29 -2.64 20.45
CA ILE A 22 6.08 -3.10 19.80
C ILE A 22 5.70 -4.48 20.31
N SER A 23 4.41 -4.70 20.58
CA SER A 23 3.90 -6.01 20.94
C SER A 23 4.00 -6.95 19.74
N MET A 24 4.56 -8.15 19.97
CA MET A 24 4.62 -9.21 18.97
C MET A 24 3.19 -9.57 18.51
N ILE A 25 3.00 -9.80 17.21
CA ILE A 25 1.70 -10.24 16.65
C ILE A 25 1.14 -11.43 17.44
N GLU A 26 -0.15 -11.49 17.72
CA GLU A 26 -0.72 -12.60 18.50
C GLU A 26 -0.78 -13.89 17.65
N PRO A 27 -0.71 -15.09 18.24
CA PRO A 27 -1.01 -16.31 17.50
C PRO A 27 -2.53 -16.44 17.25
N LEU A 28 -2.94 -16.95 16.09
CA LEU A 28 -4.36 -17.17 15.75
C LEU A 28 -4.99 -18.35 16.47
N GLU A 29 -4.20 -19.39 16.75
CA GLU A 29 -4.66 -20.68 17.28
C GLU A 29 -3.98 -20.95 18.62
N VAL A 30 -4.39 -20.25 19.68
CA VAL A 30 -4.10 -20.64 21.06
C VAL A 30 -5.36 -20.45 21.90
N ASP A 31 -5.62 -21.42 22.77
CA ASP A 31 -6.67 -21.37 23.79
C ASP A 31 -6.60 -20.03 24.54
N VAL A 32 -7.76 -19.37 24.64
CA VAL A 32 -7.93 -18.06 25.27
C VAL A 32 -7.57 -18.18 26.76
N GLY A 33 -6.30 -17.98 27.11
CA GLY A 33 -5.86 -17.98 28.50
C GLY A 33 -4.36 -18.06 28.82
N SER A 34 -3.45 -18.37 27.90
CA SER A 34 -2.03 -18.63 28.28
C SER A 34 -0.94 -18.13 27.33
N ALA A 35 -1.25 -17.42 26.25
CA ALA A 35 -0.21 -16.88 25.37
C ALA A 35 0.54 -15.75 26.10
N GLU A 36 1.79 -16.00 26.48
CA GLU A 36 2.66 -14.99 27.09
C GLU A 36 2.76 -13.77 26.16
N GLU A 37 2.45 -12.58 26.70
CA GLU A 37 2.62 -11.34 25.96
C GLU A 37 4.12 -11.11 25.74
N LEU A 38 4.52 -10.99 24.48
CA LEU A 38 5.91 -10.79 24.08
C LEU A 38 6.08 -9.40 23.48
N ILE A 39 7.12 -8.70 23.91
CA ILE A 39 7.44 -7.34 23.49
C ILE A 39 8.78 -7.36 22.76
N CYS A 40 8.81 -6.68 21.61
CA CYS A 40 10.01 -6.49 20.81
C CYS A 40 10.56 -5.08 21.10
N TYR A 41 11.82 -4.99 21.49
CA TYR A 41 12.49 -3.74 21.82
C TYR A 41 13.59 -3.43 20.81
N ASP A 42 13.60 -2.21 20.30
CA ASP A 42 14.73 -1.72 19.50
C ASP A 42 15.95 -1.54 20.42
N ALA A 43 17.09 -2.10 20.01
CA ALA A 43 18.31 -2.10 20.81
C ALA A 43 19.56 -1.84 19.95
N GLN A 44 20.57 -1.27 20.58
CA GLN A 44 21.83 -0.94 19.92
C GLN A 44 23.05 -1.31 20.76
N ILE A 45 24.09 -1.73 20.05
CA ILE A 45 25.45 -1.88 20.57
C ILE A 45 26.35 -0.91 19.81
N SER A 46 27.03 -0.04 20.55
CA SER A 46 28.04 0.88 20.03
C SER A 46 29.38 0.61 20.70
N PHE A 47 30.44 0.51 19.91
CA PHE A 47 31.78 0.21 20.41
C PHE A 47 32.83 1.06 19.69
N MET A 48 33.79 1.57 20.43
CA MET A 48 34.87 2.41 19.91
C MET A 48 36.15 2.17 20.71
N ILE A 49 37.28 2.09 20.02
CA ILE A 49 38.61 2.09 20.65
C ILE A 49 39.37 3.33 20.17
N VAL A 50 40.02 4.02 21.10
CA VAL A 50 40.84 5.21 20.83
C VAL A 50 42.15 5.11 21.60
N GLY A 51 43.28 5.38 20.96
CA GLY A 51 44.59 5.29 21.60
C GLY A 51 45.72 5.79 20.73
N LYS A 52 46.91 5.91 21.33
CA LYS A 52 48.15 6.25 20.63
C LYS A 52 49.02 4.98 20.56
N GLY A 53 48.84 4.21 19.49
CA GLY A 53 49.52 2.92 19.31
C GLY A 53 48.98 1.82 20.22
N ASN A 54 49.76 0.76 20.39
CA ASN A 54 49.36 -0.43 21.16
C ASN A 54 49.59 -0.27 22.67
N ASP A 55 50.39 0.71 23.08
CA ASP A 55 50.87 0.82 24.47
C ASP A 55 49.90 1.61 25.37
N CYS A 56 49.00 2.41 24.79
CA CYS A 56 48.02 3.19 25.54
C CYS A 56 46.76 3.45 24.71
N TRP A 57 45.69 2.74 25.05
CA TRP A 57 44.39 2.86 24.41
C TRP A 57 43.24 2.71 25.42
N LYS A 58 42.05 3.15 25.01
CA LYS A 58 40.80 3.10 25.78
C LYS A 58 39.69 2.56 24.89
N ALA A 59 38.85 1.71 25.46
CA ALA A 59 37.65 1.19 24.82
C ALA A 59 36.40 1.79 25.48
N TYR A 60 35.45 2.20 24.65
CA TYR A 60 34.13 2.67 25.05
C TYR A 60 33.10 1.72 24.45
N CYS A 61 32.24 1.15 25.30
CA CYS A 61 31.18 0.22 24.87
C CYS A 61 29.86 0.61 25.52
N ASN A 62 28.85 0.84 24.68
CA ASN A 62 27.49 1.16 25.10
C ASN A 62 26.58 0.04 24.59
N VAL A 63 25.93 -0.66 25.52
CA VAL A 63 25.11 -1.83 25.25
C VAL A 63 23.74 -1.62 25.88
N ASP A 64 22.69 -1.73 25.08
CA ASP A 64 21.32 -1.79 25.58
C ASP A 64 21.04 -3.18 26.19
N SER A 65 21.18 -3.32 27.51
CA SER A 65 20.99 -4.60 28.21
C SER A 65 19.72 -4.70 29.06
N TRP A 66 19.11 -3.59 29.47
CA TRP A 66 17.95 -3.59 30.37
C TRP A 66 16.63 -3.50 29.61
N PHE A 67 15.74 -4.45 29.85
CA PHE A 67 14.41 -4.61 29.24
C PHE A 67 13.34 -4.96 30.30
N GLY A 68 13.56 -4.58 31.57
CA GLY A 68 12.58 -4.70 32.66
C GLY A 68 12.77 -5.91 33.59
N SER A 69 13.72 -6.82 33.30
CA SER A 69 13.95 -8.04 34.11
C SER A 69 15.40 -8.21 34.56
N GLU A 70 16.30 -7.38 34.05
CA GLU A 70 17.73 -7.46 34.23
C GLU A 70 18.17 -6.80 35.54
N LYS A 71 19.31 -7.26 36.05
CA LYS A 71 19.84 -6.86 37.36
C LYS A 71 20.23 -5.38 37.40
N ASP A 72 20.36 -4.83 38.61
CA ASP A 72 20.87 -3.48 38.81
C ASP A 72 22.35 -3.35 38.37
N VAL A 73 22.83 -2.11 38.30
CA VAL A 73 24.19 -1.79 37.87
C VAL A 73 25.22 -2.46 38.77
N ASP A 74 24.97 -2.53 40.08
CA ASP A 74 25.89 -3.12 41.06
C ASP A 74 26.10 -4.62 40.78
N ALA A 75 25.07 -5.34 40.37
CA ALA A 75 25.18 -6.73 39.98
C ALA A 75 26.00 -6.96 38.70
N TYR A 76 26.03 -5.99 37.77
CA TYR A 76 26.92 -6.05 36.60
C TYR A 76 28.39 -5.80 36.97
N LEU A 77 28.64 -5.03 38.02
CA LEU A 77 29.99 -4.68 38.49
C LEU A 77 30.54 -5.65 39.55
N ALA A 78 29.70 -6.55 40.07
CA ALA A 78 30.07 -7.48 41.14
C ALA A 78 31.05 -8.57 40.68
N ASN A 79 31.08 -8.89 39.39
CA ASN A 79 31.97 -9.90 38.81
C ASN A 79 33.15 -9.21 38.10
N ASP A 80 34.32 -9.85 38.13
CA ASP A 80 35.53 -9.41 37.41
C ASP A 80 35.45 -9.73 35.90
N GLU A 81 34.31 -9.43 35.28
CA GLU A 81 34.02 -9.74 33.88
C GLU A 81 34.34 -8.54 32.98
N ASP A 82 34.96 -8.81 31.82
CA ASP A 82 35.14 -7.79 30.80
C ASP A 82 33.80 -7.40 30.18
N GLY A 83 33.32 -6.23 30.61
CA GLY A 83 32.06 -5.65 30.18
C GLY A 83 31.92 -5.61 28.66
N PRO A 84 32.85 -5.02 27.89
CA PRO A 84 32.72 -4.93 26.43
C PRO A 84 32.58 -6.28 25.71
N SER A 85 33.32 -7.33 26.09
CA SER A 85 33.15 -8.68 25.50
C SER A 85 31.90 -9.42 25.98
N GLY A 86 31.21 -8.90 27.01
CA GLY A 86 30.06 -9.55 27.60
C GLY A 86 30.43 -10.75 28.48
N GLY A 87 31.57 -10.65 29.19
CA GLY A 87 32.05 -11.70 30.10
C GLY A 87 32.78 -12.84 29.41
N ALA A 88 33.26 -12.67 28.18
CA ALA A 88 34.05 -13.69 27.49
C ALA A 88 35.48 -13.85 28.03
N ARG A 89 35.93 -12.88 28.84
CA ARG A 89 37.22 -12.87 29.53
C ARG A 89 37.08 -12.13 30.87
N LEU A 90 38.07 -12.27 31.74
CA LEU A 90 38.14 -11.48 32.96
C LEU A 90 38.60 -10.05 32.65
N ALA A 91 38.13 -9.06 33.43
CA ALA A 91 38.59 -7.68 33.30
C ALA A 91 40.07 -7.53 33.71
N SER A 92 40.57 -8.43 34.56
CA SER A 92 41.99 -8.52 34.92
C SER A 92 42.89 -9.04 33.80
N ASP A 93 42.34 -9.77 32.82
CA ASP A 93 43.13 -10.32 31.72
C ASP A 93 43.49 -9.19 30.75
N LEU A 94 44.78 -8.86 30.63
CA LEU A 94 45.24 -7.82 29.71
C LEU A 94 45.19 -8.28 28.25
N CYS A 95 44.68 -7.42 27.37
CA CYS A 95 44.88 -7.53 25.92
C CYS A 95 45.83 -6.41 25.52
N LEU A 96 46.95 -6.72 24.87
CA LEU A 96 47.93 -5.69 24.52
C LEU A 96 47.60 -5.06 23.16
N ASP A 97 47.17 -5.87 22.18
CA ASP A 97 46.82 -5.36 20.85
C ASP A 97 45.37 -4.84 20.82
N PRO A 98 45.14 -3.53 20.61
CA PRO A 98 43.79 -2.97 20.51
C PRO A 98 43.00 -3.55 19.33
N LYS A 99 43.64 -4.00 18.25
CA LYS A 99 42.98 -4.63 17.09
C LYS A 99 42.44 -6.00 17.47
N GLU A 100 43.22 -6.79 18.19
CA GLU A 100 42.79 -8.09 18.71
C GLU A 100 41.60 -7.91 19.66
N TYR A 101 41.69 -6.95 20.59
CA TYR A 101 40.59 -6.64 21.51
C TYR A 101 39.33 -6.20 20.76
N PHE A 102 39.47 -5.38 19.71
CA PHE A 102 38.34 -4.98 18.87
C PHE A 102 37.65 -6.18 18.23
N LEU A 103 38.42 -7.10 17.62
CA LEU A 103 37.87 -8.29 16.97
C LEU A 103 37.22 -9.24 17.97
N LEU A 104 37.80 -9.40 19.16
CA LEU A 104 37.19 -10.14 20.25
C LEU A 104 35.80 -9.55 20.56
N VAL A 105 35.73 -8.27 20.92
CA VAL A 105 34.46 -7.61 21.29
C VAL A 105 33.45 -7.68 20.15
N LEU A 106 33.87 -7.41 18.90
CA LEU A 106 33.00 -7.51 17.73
C LEU A 106 32.43 -8.92 17.58
N SER A 107 33.27 -9.96 17.64
CA SER A 107 32.82 -11.35 17.49
C SER A 107 31.81 -11.75 18.57
N GLN A 108 32.05 -11.36 19.83
CA GLN A 108 31.19 -11.69 20.95
C GLN A 108 29.84 -10.97 20.86
N ARG A 109 29.85 -9.67 20.57
CA ARG A 109 28.63 -8.86 20.46
C ARG A 109 27.84 -9.15 19.20
N PHE A 110 28.49 -9.54 18.12
CA PHE A 110 27.80 -9.99 16.92
C PHE A 110 27.14 -11.35 17.12
N ARG A 111 27.79 -12.28 17.83
CA ARG A 111 27.17 -13.55 18.27
C ARG A 111 25.96 -13.30 19.18
N GLN A 112 26.06 -12.38 20.14
CA GLN A 112 24.92 -11.99 20.96
C GLN A 112 23.76 -11.45 20.10
N THR A 113 24.07 -10.56 19.16
CA THR A 113 23.09 -10.02 18.20
C THR A 113 22.45 -11.14 17.37
N GLY A 114 23.25 -12.13 16.94
CA GLY A 114 22.81 -13.33 16.23
C GLY A 114 21.80 -14.14 17.01
N MET A 115 22.04 -14.37 18.30
CA MET A 115 21.12 -15.09 19.19
C MET A 115 19.79 -14.33 19.39
N GLU A 116 19.85 -13.02 19.59
CA GLU A 116 18.64 -12.18 19.77
C GLU A 116 17.77 -12.20 18.51
N TRP A 117 18.39 -12.06 17.32
CA TRP A 117 17.69 -12.20 16.04
C TRP A 117 17.13 -13.60 15.83
N GLY A 118 17.87 -14.65 16.19
CA GLY A 118 17.40 -16.03 16.10
C GLY A 118 16.12 -16.23 16.91
N ASN A 119 16.14 -15.85 18.20
CA ASN A 119 14.98 -15.94 19.09
C ASN A 119 13.77 -15.17 18.55
N LEU A 120 13.98 -13.95 18.06
CA LEU A 120 12.92 -13.14 17.46
C LEU A 120 12.32 -13.82 16.22
N CYS A 121 13.18 -14.22 15.28
CA CYS A 121 12.78 -14.81 14.01
C CYS A 121 12.05 -16.13 14.20
N ASP A 122 12.52 -17.01 15.10
CA ASP A 122 11.86 -18.29 15.39
C ASP A 122 10.43 -18.07 15.89
N VAL A 123 10.23 -17.16 16.85
CA VAL A 123 8.90 -16.84 17.37
C VAL A 123 8.04 -16.17 16.30
N LEU A 124 8.59 -15.22 15.55
CA LEU A 124 7.83 -14.54 14.51
C LEU A 124 7.38 -15.51 13.42
N MET A 125 8.27 -16.39 12.95
CA MET A 125 7.93 -17.42 11.96
C MET A 125 6.82 -18.32 12.48
N ALA A 126 6.96 -18.86 13.70
CA ALA A 126 5.94 -19.72 14.30
C ALA A 126 4.57 -19.03 14.42
N ARG A 127 4.54 -17.76 14.82
CA ARG A 127 3.28 -17.00 14.87
C ARG A 127 2.72 -16.77 13.47
N THR A 128 3.54 -16.37 12.50
CA THR A 128 3.10 -16.18 11.12
C THR A 128 2.61 -17.46 10.43
N ASP A 129 3.15 -18.63 10.78
CA ASP A 129 2.71 -19.93 10.26
C ASP A 129 1.24 -20.22 10.58
N THR A 130 0.73 -19.76 11.74
CA THR A 130 -0.70 -19.92 12.09
C THR A 130 -1.61 -19.13 11.15
N TYR A 131 -1.20 -17.91 10.76
CA TYR A 131 -1.93 -17.08 9.81
C TYR A 131 -1.93 -17.68 8.39
N GLU A 132 -0.78 -18.20 7.95
CA GLU A 132 -0.63 -18.85 6.65
C GLU A 132 -1.45 -20.15 6.58
N SER A 133 -1.38 -20.99 7.62
CA SER A 133 -2.17 -22.22 7.72
C SER A 133 -3.67 -21.92 7.67
N ARG A 134 -4.13 -20.92 8.44
CA ARG A 134 -5.53 -20.48 8.43
C ARG A 134 -5.95 -19.96 7.06
N TYR A 135 -5.09 -19.20 6.40
CA TYR A 135 -5.35 -18.71 5.05
C TYR A 135 -5.52 -19.85 4.06
N LEU A 136 -4.59 -20.81 4.03
CA LEU A 136 -4.65 -21.98 3.13
C LEU A 136 -5.90 -22.84 3.36
N GLN A 137 -6.34 -23.00 4.61
CA GLN A 137 -7.61 -23.66 4.91
C GLN A 137 -8.81 -22.89 4.33
N THR A 138 -8.77 -21.56 4.36
CA THR A 138 -9.87 -20.72 3.89
C THR A 138 -9.86 -20.45 2.40
N ILE A 139 -8.70 -20.51 1.72
CA ILE A 139 -8.53 -20.07 0.32
C ILE A 139 -9.45 -20.84 -0.64
N ASP A 140 -9.68 -22.12 -0.35
CA ASP A 140 -10.53 -22.97 -1.16
C ASP A 140 -12.01 -22.94 -0.76
N THR A 141 -12.31 -22.37 0.39
CA THR A 141 -13.68 -22.20 0.88
C THR A 141 -14.26 -20.87 0.40
N ALA A 142 -15.58 -20.75 0.31
CA ALA A 142 -16.24 -19.48 0.03
C ALA A 142 -16.05 -18.42 1.16
N ASP A 143 -15.29 -18.76 2.20
CA ASP A 143 -15.02 -17.97 3.41
C ASP A 143 -13.67 -17.20 3.36
N LEU A 144 -12.99 -17.16 2.20
CA LEU A 144 -11.82 -16.29 1.97
C LEU A 144 -12.23 -14.81 1.83
N ARG A 145 -12.96 -14.29 2.81
CA ARG A 145 -13.47 -12.93 2.82
C ARG A 145 -13.28 -12.37 4.20
N ASP A 146 -13.04 -11.07 4.22
CA ASP A 146 -12.96 -10.39 5.49
C ASP A 146 -14.35 -10.03 6.04
N ASP A 147 -14.40 -9.84 7.36
CA ASP A 147 -15.56 -9.26 8.01
C ASP A 147 -15.70 -7.77 7.64
N GLN A 148 -16.79 -7.11 8.07
CA GLN A 148 -17.00 -5.69 7.76
C GLN A 148 -15.92 -4.78 8.39
N ALA A 149 -15.22 -5.28 9.42
CA ALA A 149 -14.16 -4.61 10.15
C ALA A 149 -12.76 -4.83 9.53
N MET A 150 -12.65 -5.63 8.47
CA MET A 150 -11.40 -6.00 7.80
C MET A 150 -10.36 -6.61 8.77
N SER A 151 -10.82 -7.44 9.71
CA SER A 151 -9.99 -7.97 10.80
C SER A 151 -8.81 -8.82 10.31
N ARG A 152 -9.02 -9.69 9.31
CA ARG A 152 -7.96 -10.54 8.75
C ARG A 152 -6.93 -9.72 7.96
N THR A 153 -7.40 -8.77 7.15
CA THR A 153 -6.57 -7.85 6.36
C THR A 153 -5.71 -6.98 7.27
N ARG A 154 -6.26 -6.45 8.38
CA ARG A 154 -5.50 -5.71 9.40
C ARG A 154 -4.42 -6.58 10.02
N SER A 155 -4.76 -7.82 10.37
CA SER A 155 -3.81 -8.76 10.96
C SER A 155 -2.65 -9.07 10.02
N TYR A 156 -2.94 -9.37 8.74
CA TYR A 156 -1.90 -9.60 7.74
C TYR A 156 -1.07 -8.34 7.46
N SER A 157 -1.69 -7.16 7.45
CA SER A 157 -0.98 -5.89 7.27
C SER A 157 -0.04 -5.60 8.44
N LYS A 158 -0.47 -5.86 9.68
CA LYS A 158 0.37 -5.74 10.88
C LYS A 158 1.57 -6.69 10.80
N ALA A 159 1.34 -7.95 10.44
CA ALA A 159 2.41 -8.94 10.27
C ALA A 159 3.40 -8.55 9.16
N ALA A 160 2.90 -8.13 7.98
CA ALA A 160 3.74 -7.66 6.87
C ALA A 160 4.58 -6.44 7.25
N SER A 161 4.01 -5.48 7.99
CA SER A 161 4.73 -4.31 8.48
C SER A 161 5.86 -4.69 9.45
N MET A 162 5.60 -5.60 10.38
CA MET A 162 6.63 -6.07 11.32
C MET A 162 7.74 -6.85 10.61
N LEU A 163 7.38 -7.76 9.69
CA LEU A 163 8.34 -8.50 8.86
C LEU A 163 9.25 -7.55 8.08
N ARG A 164 8.67 -6.49 7.48
CA ARG A 164 9.43 -5.47 6.75
C ARG A 164 10.37 -4.69 7.65
N GLN A 165 9.88 -4.16 8.78
CA GLN A 165 10.70 -3.43 9.74
C GLN A 165 11.91 -4.24 10.20
N TYR A 166 11.70 -5.51 10.51
CA TYR A 166 12.75 -6.41 10.99
C TYR A 166 13.72 -6.83 9.89
N HIS A 167 13.21 -7.11 8.69
CA HIS A 167 14.04 -7.32 7.51
C HIS A 167 14.98 -6.13 7.26
N ASP A 168 14.45 -4.91 7.29
CA ASP A 168 15.21 -3.69 6.97
C ASP A 168 16.25 -3.38 8.06
N THR A 169 15.90 -3.60 9.33
CA THR A 169 16.81 -3.44 10.47
C THR A 169 17.96 -4.45 10.39
N LEU A 170 17.64 -5.73 10.11
CA LEU A 170 18.66 -6.77 9.95
C LEU A 170 19.56 -6.52 8.75
N SER A 171 18.97 -6.12 7.61
CA SER A 171 19.70 -5.74 6.40
C SER A 171 20.68 -4.61 6.69
N THR A 172 20.21 -3.53 7.33
CA THR A 172 21.05 -2.41 7.72
C THR A 172 22.23 -2.84 8.60
N THR A 173 22.01 -3.76 9.55
CA THR A 173 23.09 -4.25 10.42
C THR A 173 24.11 -5.10 9.65
N LEU A 174 23.66 -5.99 8.76
CA LEU A 174 24.55 -6.81 7.92
C LEU A 174 25.34 -5.97 6.92
N ASP A 175 24.67 -5.05 6.22
CA ASP A 175 25.29 -4.23 5.19
C ASP A 175 26.33 -3.28 5.81
N ARG A 176 26.03 -2.68 6.98
CA ARG A 176 27.01 -1.86 7.72
C ARG A 176 28.21 -2.66 8.21
N LEU A 177 28.01 -3.90 8.66
CA LEU A 177 29.12 -4.75 9.09
C LEU A 177 29.99 -5.15 7.89
N GLN A 178 29.37 -5.54 6.78
CA GLN A 178 30.07 -5.88 5.55
C GLN A 178 30.88 -4.69 5.03
N ASP A 179 30.28 -3.50 4.97
CA ASP A 179 30.94 -2.26 4.58
C ASP A 179 32.13 -1.93 5.49
N PHE A 180 31.96 -2.11 6.81
CA PHE A 180 33.03 -1.90 7.77
C PHE A 180 34.19 -2.87 7.53
N LEU A 181 33.91 -4.17 7.38
CA LEU A 181 34.94 -5.19 7.15
C LEU A 181 35.68 -4.96 5.83
N ASN A 182 34.96 -4.58 4.77
CA ASN A 182 35.56 -4.28 3.46
C ASN A 182 36.45 -3.04 3.52
N ARG A 183 36.02 -1.96 4.18
CA ARG A 183 36.81 -0.72 4.30
C ARG A 183 38.08 -0.87 5.13
N ASN A 184 38.11 -1.84 6.03
CA ASN A 184 39.22 -2.07 6.96
C ASN A 184 39.96 -3.39 6.65
N GLU A 185 39.83 -3.90 5.41
CA GLU A 185 40.42 -5.17 5.01
C GLU A 185 41.93 -5.22 5.28
N ASP A 186 42.68 -4.21 4.83
CA ASP A 186 44.13 -4.08 5.02
C ASP A 186 44.53 -4.06 6.50
N THR A 187 43.67 -3.50 7.38
CA THR A 187 43.92 -3.40 8.82
C THR A 187 43.92 -4.78 9.49
N PHE A 188 43.12 -5.71 8.97
CA PHE A 188 42.84 -7.00 9.59
C PHE A 188 43.42 -8.20 8.81
N LYS A 189 43.73 -8.06 7.51
CA LYS A 189 44.13 -9.19 6.66
C LYS A 189 45.61 -9.27 6.27
N ASP A 190 46.39 -8.19 6.38
CA ASP A 190 47.77 -8.16 5.83
C ASP A 190 48.84 -8.83 6.71
N GLN A 191 48.49 -9.32 7.91
CA GLN A 191 49.44 -9.95 8.82
C GLN A 191 49.05 -11.41 9.09
N LYS A 192 49.73 -12.35 8.43
CA LYS A 192 49.46 -13.80 8.55
C LYS A 192 49.45 -14.29 10.01
N ASP A 193 50.42 -13.86 10.81
CA ASP A 193 50.51 -14.23 12.22
C ASP A 193 49.32 -13.70 13.05
N PHE A 194 48.82 -12.50 12.70
CA PHE A 194 47.65 -11.90 13.33
C PHE A 194 46.35 -12.64 12.97
N GLN A 195 46.23 -13.11 11.71
CA GLN A 195 45.09 -13.94 11.29
C GLN A 195 45.08 -15.31 11.97
N ASP A 196 46.24 -15.94 12.15
CA ASP A 196 46.33 -17.22 12.85
C ASP A 196 45.93 -17.07 14.33
N GLN A 197 46.34 -15.98 14.98
CA GLN A 197 45.96 -15.66 16.37
C GLN A 197 44.45 -15.32 16.49
N CYS A 198 43.91 -14.48 15.60
CA CYS A 198 42.52 -14.01 15.67
C CYS A 198 41.52 -14.89 14.90
N GLY A 199 41.95 -16.03 14.36
CA GLY A 199 41.15 -16.84 13.43
C GLY A 199 39.83 -17.33 14.01
N CYS A 200 39.73 -17.54 15.33
CA CYS A 200 38.47 -17.91 15.98
C CYS A 200 37.43 -16.78 15.96
N TYR A 201 37.85 -15.52 16.04
CA TYR A 201 36.97 -14.35 16.00
C TYR A 201 36.40 -14.16 14.60
N PHE A 202 37.23 -14.25 13.56
CA PHE A 202 36.77 -14.21 12.17
C PHE A 202 35.79 -15.34 11.86
N ARG A 203 36.12 -16.58 12.24
CA ARG A 203 35.19 -17.72 12.07
C ARG A 203 33.84 -17.48 12.75
N THR A 204 33.85 -16.92 13.96
CA THR A 204 32.61 -16.59 14.67
C THR A 204 31.81 -15.53 13.91
N ILE A 205 32.47 -14.46 13.44
CA ILE A 205 31.82 -13.40 12.64
C ILE A 205 31.21 -13.98 11.36
N ASP A 206 31.96 -14.83 10.63
CA ASP A 206 31.49 -15.43 9.38
C ASP A 206 30.29 -16.36 9.59
N ILE A 207 30.31 -17.18 10.64
CA ILE A 207 29.21 -18.08 11.00
C ILE A 207 27.95 -17.27 11.29
N GLU A 208 28.05 -16.24 12.13
CA GLU A 208 26.91 -15.41 12.50
C GLU A 208 26.40 -14.58 11.32
N PHE A 209 27.29 -14.06 10.48
CA PHE A 209 26.93 -13.32 9.27
C PHE A 209 26.14 -14.21 8.31
N THR A 210 26.62 -15.44 8.10
CA THR A 210 25.93 -16.43 7.26
C THR A 210 24.57 -16.79 7.84
N HIS A 211 24.49 -17.02 9.15
CA HIS A 211 23.25 -17.36 9.84
C HIS A 211 22.21 -16.23 9.72
N LEU A 212 22.60 -14.99 10.01
CA LEU A 212 21.75 -13.81 9.88
C LEU A 212 21.35 -13.51 8.43
N SER A 213 22.23 -13.77 7.46
CA SER A 213 21.88 -13.63 6.04
C SER A 213 20.76 -14.58 5.61
N ARG A 214 20.74 -15.81 6.15
CA ARG A 214 19.61 -16.74 5.94
C ARG A 214 18.32 -16.22 6.57
N TRP A 215 18.40 -15.60 7.75
CA TRP A 215 17.25 -14.97 8.37
C TRP A 215 16.73 -13.78 7.57
N ARG A 216 17.60 -12.93 7.04
CA ARG A 216 17.23 -11.84 6.11
C ARG A 216 16.42 -12.38 4.94
N GLN A 217 16.90 -13.44 4.29
CA GLN A 217 16.18 -14.08 3.18
C GLN A 217 14.80 -14.62 3.63
N ARG A 218 14.74 -15.34 4.75
CA ARG A 218 13.47 -15.89 5.27
C ARG A 218 12.45 -14.82 5.62
N LEU A 219 12.87 -13.71 6.22
CA LEU A 219 12.00 -12.57 6.50
C LEU A 219 11.45 -11.96 5.21
N HIS A 220 12.29 -11.84 4.16
CA HIS A 220 11.87 -11.35 2.86
C HIS A 220 10.82 -12.26 2.19
N GLU A 221 11.09 -13.55 2.13
CA GLU A 221 10.16 -14.55 1.59
C GLU A 221 8.82 -14.52 2.35
N ARG A 222 8.87 -14.44 3.68
CA ARG A 222 7.67 -14.39 4.51
C ARG A 222 6.87 -13.10 4.31
N MET A 223 7.56 -11.95 4.20
CA MET A 223 6.92 -10.66 3.88
C MET A 223 6.14 -10.73 2.57
N GLN A 224 6.75 -11.27 1.50
CA GLN A 224 6.09 -11.43 0.21
C GLN A 224 4.83 -12.31 0.29
N ARG A 225 4.88 -13.43 1.04
CA ARG A 225 3.71 -14.29 1.25
C ARG A 225 2.56 -13.53 1.94
N PHE A 226 2.86 -12.74 2.97
CA PHE A 226 1.84 -11.98 3.67
C PHE A 226 1.26 -10.84 2.80
N ASP A 227 2.08 -10.19 1.99
CA ASP A 227 1.62 -9.23 0.99
C ASP A 227 0.65 -9.91 -0.01
N MET A 228 1.00 -11.10 -0.52
CA MET A 228 0.13 -11.91 -1.39
C MET A 228 -1.19 -12.31 -0.70
N MET A 229 -1.14 -12.82 0.53
CA MET A 229 -2.32 -13.25 1.29
C MET A 229 -3.26 -12.08 1.55
N ARG A 230 -2.72 -10.92 1.93
CA ARG A 230 -3.46 -9.66 2.10
C ARG A 230 -4.15 -9.27 0.79
N ASP A 231 -3.41 -9.26 -0.31
CA ASP A 231 -3.95 -8.84 -1.60
C ASP A 231 -5.01 -9.82 -2.14
N GLY A 232 -4.85 -11.13 -1.87
CA GLY A 232 -5.86 -12.15 -2.15
C GLY A 232 -7.19 -11.91 -1.42
N LEU A 233 -7.13 -11.62 -0.12
CA LEU A 233 -8.32 -11.25 0.68
C LEU A 233 -8.97 -9.96 0.18
N LEU A 234 -8.16 -8.93 -0.11
CA LEU A 234 -8.65 -7.66 -0.61
C LEU A 234 -9.39 -7.83 -1.94
N ASN A 235 -8.84 -8.63 -2.86
CA ASN A 235 -9.49 -8.93 -4.12
C ASN A 235 -10.82 -9.64 -3.90
N ALA A 236 -10.88 -10.65 -3.03
CA ALA A 236 -12.12 -11.35 -2.73
C ALA A 236 -13.18 -10.43 -2.09
N SER A 237 -12.76 -9.50 -1.24
CA SER A 237 -13.60 -8.49 -0.59
C SER A 237 -14.09 -7.42 -1.58
N VAL A 238 -13.20 -6.86 -2.42
CA VAL A 238 -13.53 -5.90 -3.48
C VAL A 238 -14.45 -6.54 -4.52
N LEU A 239 -14.23 -7.80 -4.89
CA LEU A 239 -15.12 -8.53 -5.80
C LEU A 239 -16.50 -8.77 -5.17
N ARG A 240 -16.58 -9.01 -3.84
CA ARG A 240 -17.88 -9.09 -3.13
C ARG A 240 -18.55 -7.73 -3.01
N GLU A 241 -17.81 -6.67 -2.74
CA GLU A 241 -18.36 -5.32 -2.63
C GLU A 241 -18.78 -4.78 -3.99
N SER A 242 -18.05 -5.11 -5.05
CA SER A 242 -18.48 -4.97 -6.43
C SER A 242 -19.76 -5.78 -6.69
N ARG A 243 -19.86 -7.02 -6.20
CA ARG A 243 -21.10 -7.83 -6.26
C ARG A 243 -22.27 -7.21 -5.49
N ARG A 244 -22.04 -6.66 -4.30
CA ARG A 244 -23.07 -5.93 -3.52
C ARG A 244 -23.42 -4.63 -4.20
N SER A 245 -22.46 -3.91 -4.76
CA SER A 245 -22.71 -2.68 -5.52
C SER A 245 -23.47 -2.99 -6.82
N THR A 246 -23.21 -4.10 -7.49
CA THR A 246 -23.99 -4.53 -8.67
C THR A 246 -25.35 -5.14 -8.31
N GLN A 247 -25.52 -5.76 -7.14
CA GLN A 247 -26.83 -6.23 -6.65
C GLN A 247 -27.66 -5.16 -5.91
N GLN A 248 -27.04 -4.07 -5.45
CA GLN A 248 -27.63 -3.13 -4.49
C GLN A 248 -27.46 -1.64 -4.90
N ALA A 249 -26.72 -1.31 -5.98
CA ALA A 249 -26.63 0.05 -6.49
C ALA A 249 -27.45 0.24 -7.77
N SER A 250 -28.31 1.25 -7.72
CA SER A 250 -28.94 1.89 -8.88
C SER A 250 -27.93 2.75 -9.67
N ASP A 251 -26.90 2.06 -10.18
CA ASP A 251 -26.42 2.05 -11.57
C ASP A 251 -25.55 3.20 -12.20
N ILE A 252 -24.63 2.78 -13.09
CA ILE A 252 -24.30 3.19 -14.48
C ILE A 252 -24.37 1.81 -15.12
N GLU A 253 -25.54 1.48 -15.59
CA GLU A 253 -25.86 0.11 -15.93
C GLU A 253 -25.42 -0.22 -17.35
N THR A 254 -24.57 -1.25 -17.54
CA THR A 254 -24.35 -1.90 -18.84
C THR A 254 -25.12 -3.21 -18.96
N GLU A 255 -25.30 -3.71 -20.18
CA GLU A 255 -25.98 -5.00 -20.44
C GLU A 255 -25.35 -6.16 -19.65
N HIS A 256 -24.01 -6.21 -19.58
CA HIS A 256 -23.29 -7.24 -18.84
C HIS A 256 -23.41 -7.09 -17.32
N ASN A 257 -23.50 -5.85 -16.81
CA ASN A 257 -23.73 -5.63 -15.38
C ASN A 257 -25.10 -6.13 -14.94
N ILE A 258 -26.16 -5.88 -15.74
CA ILE A 258 -27.50 -6.44 -15.48
C ILE A 258 -27.48 -7.97 -15.52
N ALA A 259 -26.78 -8.54 -16.50
CA ALA A 259 -26.70 -9.97 -16.70
C ALA A 259 -25.78 -10.69 -15.70
N GLY A 260 -25.08 -9.96 -14.82
CA GLY A 260 -24.15 -10.53 -13.83
C GLY A 260 -22.94 -11.20 -14.48
N LEU A 261 -22.49 -10.68 -15.63
CA LEU A 261 -21.34 -11.20 -16.38
C LEU A 261 -20.07 -10.43 -16.03
N LEU A 262 -18.93 -11.12 -16.05
CA LEU A 262 -17.62 -10.48 -16.02
C LEU A 262 -17.43 -9.60 -17.26
N ALA A 263 -17.08 -8.34 -17.06
CA ALA A 263 -16.82 -7.39 -18.14
C ALA A 263 -15.60 -6.55 -17.77
N GLY A 264 -14.45 -6.99 -18.25
CA GLY A 264 -13.18 -6.29 -18.10
C GLY A 264 -12.91 -5.44 -19.32
N THR A 265 -12.14 -5.98 -20.25
CA THR A 265 -11.81 -5.33 -21.54
C THR A 265 -12.91 -5.49 -22.58
N THR A 266 -13.87 -6.40 -22.36
CA THR A 266 -15.01 -6.53 -23.28
C THR A 266 -15.89 -5.29 -23.23
N ASP A 267 -16.12 -4.70 -24.39
CA ASP A 267 -16.98 -3.52 -24.49
C ASP A 267 -18.45 -3.93 -24.34
N SER A 268 -19.12 -3.32 -23.37
CA SER A 268 -20.55 -3.55 -23.10
C SER A 268 -21.28 -2.23 -23.18
N ARG A 269 -22.42 -2.23 -23.88
CA ARG A 269 -23.18 -1.01 -24.12
C ARG A 269 -23.81 -0.52 -22.82
N LEU A 270 -23.85 0.79 -22.65
CA LEU A 270 -24.69 1.42 -21.63
C LEU A 270 -26.15 1.07 -21.91
N THR A 271 -26.90 0.84 -20.86
CA THR A 271 -28.36 0.78 -20.91
C THR A 271 -28.96 2.18 -20.88
N THR A 272 -30.24 2.28 -21.19
CA THR A 272 -30.99 3.54 -21.06
C THR A 272 -30.89 4.13 -19.64
N HIS A 273 -30.86 3.27 -18.61
CA HIS A 273 -30.65 3.71 -17.23
C HIS A 273 -29.23 4.23 -17.00
N GLY A 274 -28.21 3.51 -17.50
CA GLY A 274 -26.80 3.91 -17.49
C GLY A 274 -26.56 5.28 -18.09
N ALA A 275 -27.15 5.55 -19.25
CA ALA A 275 -27.05 6.84 -19.91
C ALA A 275 -27.63 8.00 -19.07
N LEU A 276 -28.73 7.77 -18.34
CA LEU A 276 -29.33 8.78 -17.47
C LEU A 276 -28.48 9.08 -16.23
N GLN A 277 -27.77 8.07 -15.70
CA GLN A 277 -26.82 8.25 -14.60
C GLN A 277 -25.64 9.11 -15.00
N THR A 278 -25.06 8.79 -16.14
CA THR A 278 -24.02 9.58 -16.79
C THR A 278 -24.45 11.04 -16.98
N GLN A 279 -25.67 11.30 -17.46
CA GLN A 279 -26.19 12.67 -17.61
C GLN A 279 -26.38 13.39 -16.27
N ARG A 280 -26.85 12.69 -15.23
CA ARG A 280 -27.00 13.27 -13.89
C ARG A 280 -25.68 13.59 -13.22
N LEU A 281 -24.67 12.72 -13.38
CA LEU A 281 -23.32 12.99 -12.93
C LEU A 281 -22.78 14.26 -13.60
N ALA A 282 -22.89 14.34 -14.92
CA ALA A 282 -22.43 15.50 -15.68
C ALA A 282 -23.12 16.80 -15.23
N ARG A 283 -24.45 16.78 -15.05
CA ARG A 283 -25.22 17.91 -14.51
C ARG A 283 -24.73 18.30 -13.11
N SER A 284 -24.57 17.33 -12.22
CA SER A 284 -24.19 17.61 -10.84
C SER A 284 -22.80 18.22 -10.74
N LEU A 285 -21.82 17.61 -11.43
CA LEU A 285 -20.44 18.12 -11.42
C LEU A 285 -20.34 19.53 -12.05
N VAL A 286 -20.91 19.72 -13.25
CA VAL A 286 -20.73 20.96 -14.01
C VAL A 286 -21.71 22.05 -13.56
N GLN A 287 -23.00 21.77 -13.48
CA GLN A 287 -24.03 22.80 -13.31
C GLN A 287 -24.33 23.07 -11.83
N GLU A 288 -24.44 22.03 -11.01
CA GLU A 288 -24.81 22.18 -9.59
C GLU A 288 -23.58 22.54 -8.73
N ARG A 289 -22.45 21.89 -9.00
CA ARG A 289 -21.18 22.11 -8.28
C ARG A 289 -20.23 23.09 -8.95
N ALA A 290 -20.55 23.57 -10.15
CA ALA A 290 -19.73 24.54 -10.90
C ALA A 290 -18.28 24.08 -11.10
N ILE A 291 -18.05 22.76 -11.26
CA ILE A 291 -16.71 22.21 -11.52
C ILE A 291 -16.45 22.34 -13.01
N HIS A 292 -15.40 23.08 -13.33
CA HIS A 292 -14.93 23.27 -14.69
C HIS A 292 -13.61 22.55 -14.89
N PHE A 293 -13.65 21.41 -15.58
CA PHE A 293 -12.48 20.57 -15.83
C PHE A 293 -11.58 21.19 -16.91
N THR A 294 -10.26 21.09 -16.73
CA THR A 294 -9.26 21.43 -17.73
C THR A 294 -8.92 20.22 -18.59
N HIS A 295 -8.88 19.03 -18.00
CA HIS A 295 -8.61 17.76 -18.69
C HIS A 295 -9.60 16.70 -18.26
N ILE A 296 -10.07 15.91 -19.22
CA ILE A 296 -10.93 14.75 -19.00
C ILE A 296 -10.29 13.54 -19.69
N PHE A 297 -9.71 12.65 -18.89
CA PHE A 297 -9.16 11.38 -19.33
C PHE A 297 -10.22 10.28 -19.22
N SER A 298 -10.32 9.41 -20.21
CA SER A 298 -11.21 8.25 -20.13
C SER A 298 -10.62 6.99 -20.71
N SER A 299 -11.06 5.84 -20.20
CA SER A 299 -10.95 4.58 -20.93
C SER A 299 -11.67 4.70 -22.27
N ASP A 300 -11.16 3.99 -23.27
CA ASP A 300 -11.74 3.86 -24.60
C ASP A 300 -12.97 2.94 -24.66
N LEU A 301 -13.24 2.16 -23.60
CA LEU A 301 -14.46 1.36 -23.49
C LEU A 301 -15.69 2.26 -23.46
N SER A 302 -16.73 1.90 -24.22
CA SER A 302 -17.91 2.74 -24.49
C SER A 302 -18.54 3.31 -23.22
N ARG A 303 -18.65 2.51 -22.16
CA ARG A 303 -19.23 2.92 -20.87
C ARG A 303 -18.49 4.08 -20.20
N ALA A 304 -17.16 4.12 -20.29
CA ALA A 304 -16.35 5.21 -19.75
C ALA A 304 -16.30 6.40 -20.72
N CYS A 305 -16.14 6.12 -22.01
CA CYS A 305 -16.07 7.11 -23.09
C CYS A 305 -17.36 7.97 -23.14
N LEU A 306 -18.53 7.33 -23.11
CA LEU A 306 -19.83 8.02 -23.06
C LEU A 306 -20.02 8.84 -21.77
N THR A 307 -19.42 8.38 -20.66
CA THR A 307 -19.47 9.13 -19.39
C THR A 307 -18.63 10.40 -19.45
N ALA A 308 -17.42 10.31 -20.00
CA ALA A 308 -16.59 11.47 -20.28
C ALA A 308 -17.26 12.44 -21.28
N ASP A 309 -17.94 11.92 -22.31
CA ASP A 309 -18.69 12.74 -23.27
C ASP A 309 -19.80 13.54 -22.62
N ALA A 310 -20.56 12.95 -21.69
CA ALA A 310 -21.61 13.68 -21.02
C ALA A 310 -21.06 14.84 -20.17
N ILE A 311 -19.94 14.62 -19.45
CA ILE A 311 -19.27 15.67 -18.66
C ILE A 311 -18.76 16.78 -19.59
N HIS A 312 -18.06 16.40 -20.67
CA HIS A 312 -17.52 17.36 -21.65
C HIS A 312 -18.62 18.19 -22.31
N ASN A 313 -19.69 17.56 -22.77
CA ASN A 313 -20.82 18.23 -23.40
C ASN A 313 -21.60 19.13 -22.42
N ALA A 314 -21.74 18.73 -21.15
CA ALA A 314 -22.37 19.56 -20.14
C ALA A 314 -21.60 20.87 -19.92
N GLN A 315 -20.26 20.82 -19.96
CA GLN A 315 -19.41 22.00 -19.85
C GLN A 315 -19.47 22.90 -21.10
N LEU A 316 -19.56 22.31 -22.31
CA LEU A 316 -19.74 23.07 -23.56
C LEU A 316 -21.10 23.79 -23.64
N GLY A 317 -22.13 23.28 -22.94
CA GLY A 317 -23.46 23.88 -22.89
C GLY A 317 -23.57 25.12 -22.01
N GLU A 318 -22.55 25.44 -21.19
CA GLU A 318 -22.51 26.69 -20.42
C GLU A 318 -22.24 27.89 -21.34
N LYS A 319 -23.12 28.89 -21.30
CA LYS A 319 -23.08 30.08 -22.18
C LYS A 319 -21.97 31.10 -21.86
N SER A 320 -20.94 30.73 -21.10
CA SER A 320 -19.85 31.65 -20.73
C SER A 320 -18.78 31.67 -21.82
N SER A 321 -18.76 32.72 -22.63
CA SER A 321 -17.91 32.89 -23.82
C SER A 321 -16.40 33.09 -23.57
N GLU A 322 -15.90 32.93 -22.35
CA GLU A 322 -14.50 33.23 -21.99
C GLU A 322 -13.74 32.06 -21.30
N ARG A 323 -14.30 30.85 -21.23
CA ARG A 323 -13.65 29.72 -20.54
C ARG A 323 -12.90 28.78 -21.50
N VAL A 324 -11.70 28.35 -21.08
CA VAL A 324 -10.84 27.41 -21.82
C VAL A 324 -11.58 26.07 -22.02
N LYS A 325 -11.64 25.57 -23.25
CA LYS A 325 -12.28 24.28 -23.55
C LYS A 325 -11.50 23.14 -22.89
N ALA A 326 -12.19 22.27 -22.15
CA ALA A 326 -11.57 21.06 -21.60
C ALA A 326 -10.98 20.18 -22.70
N GLU A 327 -9.75 19.71 -22.50
CA GLU A 327 -9.14 18.70 -23.36
C GLU A 327 -9.69 17.32 -22.98
N ARG A 328 -10.20 16.60 -23.98
CA ARG A 328 -10.74 15.24 -23.81
C ARG A 328 -9.77 14.24 -24.43
N ILE A 329 -9.25 13.35 -23.60
CA ILE A 329 -8.19 12.41 -23.99
C ILE A 329 -8.67 10.99 -23.67
N VAL A 330 -8.65 10.11 -24.68
CA VAL A 330 -9.09 8.72 -24.56
C VAL A 330 -7.86 7.82 -24.56
N LEU A 331 -7.73 6.96 -23.56
CA LEU A 331 -6.54 6.13 -23.33
C LEU A 331 -6.94 4.67 -23.06
N ASP A 332 -6.34 3.74 -23.78
CA ASP A 332 -6.49 2.29 -23.56
C ASP A 332 -5.90 1.84 -22.21
N ILE A 333 -4.87 2.55 -21.72
CA ILE A 333 -4.22 2.28 -20.45
C ILE A 333 -5.20 2.35 -19.26
N LEU A 334 -6.33 3.05 -19.42
CA LEU A 334 -7.38 3.20 -18.42
C LEU A 334 -8.46 2.10 -18.48
N ARG A 335 -8.31 1.08 -19.33
CA ARG A 335 -9.25 -0.06 -19.39
C ARG A 335 -9.34 -0.79 -18.05
N GLU A 336 -10.49 -1.43 -17.82
CA GLU A 336 -10.65 -2.32 -16.66
C GLU A 336 -9.68 -3.50 -16.74
N GLN A 337 -9.52 -4.23 -15.63
CA GLN A 337 -8.79 -5.48 -15.61
C GLN A 337 -9.18 -6.40 -16.78
N ASP A 338 -8.21 -6.91 -17.54
CA ASP A 338 -8.49 -7.94 -18.55
C ASP A 338 -8.76 -9.29 -17.86
N PHE A 339 -9.96 -9.84 -18.03
CA PHE A 339 -10.29 -11.15 -17.47
C PHE A 339 -9.87 -12.33 -18.38
N GLY A 340 -9.31 -12.05 -19.57
CA GLY A 340 -8.85 -13.07 -20.50
C GLY A 340 -10.00 -14.00 -20.90
N SER A 341 -9.77 -15.32 -20.82
CA SER A 341 -10.79 -16.34 -21.15
C SER A 341 -12.01 -16.35 -20.20
N LEU A 342 -12.00 -15.55 -19.13
CA LEU A 342 -13.13 -15.42 -18.19
C LEU A 342 -14.10 -14.27 -18.53
N GLU A 343 -13.79 -13.45 -19.54
CA GLU A 343 -14.69 -12.41 -20.04
C GLU A 343 -16.08 -12.96 -20.42
N CYS A 344 -17.13 -12.16 -20.19
CA CYS A 344 -18.53 -12.47 -20.48
C CYS A 344 -19.09 -13.73 -19.79
N ARG A 345 -18.39 -14.30 -18.81
CA ARG A 345 -18.89 -15.46 -18.06
C ARG A 345 -19.76 -15.02 -16.88
N PRO A 346 -20.85 -15.77 -16.58
CA PRO A 346 -21.64 -15.53 -15.39
C PRO A 346 -20.80 -15.61 -14.12
N TRP A 347 -21.00 -14.66 -13.23
CA TRP A 347 -20.38 -14.67 -11.92
C TRP A 347 -20.96 -15.82 -11.07
N THR A 348 -20.25 -16.93 -10.93
CA THR A 348 -20.72 -18.11 -10.20
C THR A 348 -19.94 -18.35 -8.91
N SER A 349 -20.63 -18.72 -7.81
CA SER A 349 -20.00 -19.44 -6.69
C SER A 349 -19.52 -20.81 -7.18
N LYS A 350 -18.48 -21.42 -6.56
CA LYS A 350 -17.94 -22.76 -6.94
C LYS A 350 -19.04 -23.80 -7.29
N ALA A 351 -20.18 -23.82 -6.58
CA ALA A 351 -21.31 -24.71 -6.88
C ALA A 351 -21.96 -24.56 -8.29
N ALA A 352 -21.83 -23.40 -8.93
CA ALA A 352 -22.24 -23.17 -10.31
C ALA A 352 -21.04 -23.21 -11.28
N ALA A 353 -19.80 -23.00 -10.79
CA ALA A 353 -18.59 -23.30 -11.55
C ALA A 353 -18.46 -24.81 -11.85
N THR A 354 -18.88 -25.70 -10.93
CA THR A 354 -18.92 -27.17 -11.18
C THR A 354 -19.94 -27.60 -12.25
N ARG A 355 -20.93 -26.75 -12.57
CA ARG A 355 -21.87 -26.98 -13.69
C ARG A 355 -21.45 -26.26 -14.98
N ALA A 356 -20.68 -25.18 -14.87
CA ALA A 356 -20.16 -24.41 -16.00
C ALA A 356 -18.77 -24.88 -16.49
N SER A 357 -18.10 -25.76 -15.73
CA SER A 357 -16.78 -26.32 -16.01
C SER A 357 -16.71 -27.21 -17.25
N SER A 358 -17.83 -27.51 -17.91
CA SER A 358 -17.83 -28.17 -19.22
C SER A 358 -17.37 -27.25 -20.36
N ASN A 359 -17.32 -25.92 -20.17
CA ASN A 359 -17.05 -24.93 -21.22
C ASN A 359 -15.91 -23.95 -20.90
N LEU A 360 -15.10 -24.19 -19.86
CA LEU A 360 -13.88 -23.41 -19.60
C LEU A 360 -12.73 -24.00 -20.41
N LEU A 361 -11.97 -23.15 -21.10
CA LEU A 361 -10.73 -23.58 -21.75
C LEU A 361 -9.76 -24.02 -20.67
N ASP A 362 -9.14 -25.18 -20.87
CA ASP A 362 -8.03 -25.65 -20.05
C ASP A 362 -6.94 -24.57 -20.02
N PRO A 363 -6.33 -24.26 -18.86
CA PRO A 363 -5.15 -23.39 -18.80
C PRO A 363 -4.04 -23.77 -19.79
N ASP A 364 -3.93 -25.05 -20.16
CA ASP A 364 -2.97 -25.56 -21.14
C ASP A 364 -3.47 -25.47 -22.60
N HIS A 365 -4.68 -24.96 -22.83
CA HIS A 365 -5.24 -24.78 -24.17
C HIS A 365 -4.59 -23.60 -24.90
N PRO A 366 -4.23 -23.71 -26.19
CA PRO A 366 -3.53 -22.66 -26.93
C PRO A 366 -4.28 -21.31 -27.02
N ASP A 367 -5.62 -21.35 -26.99
CA ASP A 367 -6.46 -20.15 -26.98
C ASP A 367 -6.78 -19.60 -25.57
N PHE A 368 -6.22 -20.20 -24.50
CA PHE A 368 -6.39 -19.70 -23.14
C PHE A 368 -5.64 -18.39 -22.97
N LYS A 369 -6.36 -17.35 -22.55
CA LYS A 369 -5.81 -16.06 -22.18
C LYS A 369 -5.88 -15.90 -20.67
N PRO A 370 -4.75 -15.77 -19.98
CA PRO A 370 -4.75 -15.55 -18.55
C PRO A 370 -5.37 -14.18 -18.21
N LYS A 371 -5.98 -14.11 -17.04
CA LYS A 371 -6.43 -12.86 -16.44
C LYS A 371 -5.22 -11.95 -16.15
N GLU A 372 -5.36 -10.66 -16.41
CA GLU A 372 -4.36 -9.63 -16.11
C GLU A 372 -4.00 -9.63 -14.62
N THR A 373 -2.71 -9.56 -14.32
CA THR A 373 -2.18 -9.60 -12.95
C THR A 373 -2.28 -8.24 -12.26
N GLN A 374 -2.18 -8.24 -10.92
CA GLN A 374 -2.06 -7.00 -10.15
C GLN A 374 -0.85 -6.16 -10.57
N GLU A 375 0.29 -6.83 -10.81
CA GLU A 375 1.53 -6.19 -11.20
C GLU A 375 1.43 -5.53 -12.59
N ALA A 376 0.76 -6.18 -13.54
CA ALA A 376 0.50 -5.62 -14.87
C ALA A 376 -0.38 -4.36 -14.77
N MET A 377 -1.49 -4.44 -14.02
CA MET A 377 -2.34 -3.27 -13.74
C MET A 377 -1.56 -2.15 -13.04
N ALA A 378 -0.71 -2.50 -12.07
CA ALA A 378 0.07 -1.53 -11.33
C ALA A 378 1.14 -0.86 -12.20
N THR A 379 1.77 -1.62 -13.08
CA THR A 379 2.75 -1.10 -14.04
C THR A 379 2.09 -0.07 -14.95
N ARG A 380 0.96 -0.41 -15.57
CA ARG A 380 0.28 0.52 -16.49
C ARG A 380 -0.32 1.74 -15.77
N MET A 381 -0.79 1.60 -14.53
CA MET A 381 -1.25 2.75 -13.74
C MET A 381 -0.10 3.64 -13.26
N ASN A 382 1.08 3.10 -12.98
CA ASN A 382 2.29 3.88 -12.75
C ASN A 382 2.67 4.69 -13.99
N THR A 383 2.63 4.09 -15.18
CA THR A 383 2.86 4.79 -16.45
C THR A 383 1.88 5.95 -16.62
N PHE A 384 0.58 5.70 -16.48
CA PHE A 384 -0.44 6.76 -16.56
C PHE A 384 -0.20 7.88 -15.54
N LEU A 385 0.12 7.53 -14.28
CA LEU A 385 0.39 8.50 -13.24
C LEU A 385 1.62 9.38 -13.60
N ASN A 386 2.75 8.76 -13.91
CA ASN A 386 4.02 9.44 -14.11
C ASN A 386 4.08 10.25 -15.42
N GLU A 387 3.51 9.72 -16.49
CA GLU A 387 3.60 10.34 -17.81
C GLU A 387 2.45 11.30 -18.11
N THR A 388 1.32 11.17 -17.39
CA THR A 388 0.12 11.97 -17.67
C THR A 388 -0.32 12.85 -16.50
N LEU A 389 -0.58 12.27 -15.32
CA LEU A 389 -1.15 13.04 -14.20
C LEU A 389 -0.13 13.92 -13.49
N LEU A 390 1.07 13.42 -13.19
CA LEU A 390 2.09 14.20 -12.48
C LEU A 390 2.57 15.44 -13.26
N PRO A 391 2.78 15.38 -14.59
CA PRO A 391 3.13 16.57 -15.37
C PRO A 391 2.07 17.68 -15.28
N LEU A 392 0.78 17.33 -15.19
CA LEU A 392 -0.31 18.31 -15.04
C LEU A 392 -0.36 18.97 -13.66
N LEU A 393 0.19 18.31 -12.62
CA LEU A 393 0.34 18.86 -11.28
C LEU A 393 1.55 19.80 -11.18
N ALA A 394 2.59 19.55 -11.96
CA ALA A 394 3.81 20.35 -12.01
C ALA A 394 3.69 21.58 -12.93
N ALA A 395 2.70 21.60 -13.83
CA ALA A 395 2.44 22.73 -14.72
C ALA A 395 1.95 23.95 -13.92
N ASP A 396 2.73 25.03 -13.95
CA ASP A 396 2.41 26.29 -13.27
C ASP A 396 1.25 26.99 -14.00
N SER A 397 0.04 26.79 -13.48
CA SER A 397 -1.19 27.43 -13.99
C SER A 397 -1.80 28.28 -12.89
N GLU A 398 -2.00 29.57 -13.15
CA GLU A 398 -2.60 30.53 -12.21
C GLU A 398 -4.00 30.09 -11.69
N ILE A 399 -4.69 29.19 -12.41
CA ILE A 399 -6.06 28.74 -12.10
C ILE A 399 -6.09 27.34 -11.48
N GLY A 400 -4.97 26.61 -11.50
CA GLY A 400 -4.87 25.22 -11.08
C GLY A 400 -5.55 24.23 -12.06
N SER A 401 -4.98 23.04 -12.21
CA SER A 401 -5.53 21.98 -13.06
C SER A 401 -6.68 21.24 -12.38
N LYS A 402 -7.86 21.18 -13.02
CA LYS A 402 -8.99 20.34 -12.58
C LYS A 402 -9.13 19.15 -13.53
N VAL A 403 -8.74 17.98 -13.07
CA VAL A 403 -8.64 16.77 -13.90
C VAL A 403 -9.73 15.78 -13.53
N ALA A 404 -10.45 15.28 -14.54
CA ALA A 404 -11.33 14.12 -14.40
C ALA A 404 -10.66 12.88 -14.99
N VAL A 405 -10.73 11.75 -14.28
CA VAL A 405 -10.32 10.43 -14.78
C VAL A 405 -11.53 9.50 -14.74
N VAL A 406 -12.03 9.09 -15.91
CA VAL A 406 -13.23 8.27 -16.07
C VAL A 406 -12.83 6.86 -16.47
N SER A 407 -12.95 5.92 -15.54
CA SER A 407 -12.46 4.55 -15.72
C SER A 407 -13.38 3.56 -14.96
N HIS A 408 -12.83 2.46 -14.45
CA HIS A 408 -13.56 1.31 -13.94
C HIS A 408 -13.12 0.93 -12.52
N GLY A 409 -13.93 0.17 -11.80
CA GLY A 409 -13.77 0.01 -10.35
C GLY A 409 -12.46 -0.64 -9.91
N ILE A 410 -12.03 -1.73 -10.57
CA ILE A 410 -10.80 -2.44 -10.16
C ILE A 410 -9.60 -1.57 -10.48
N ILE A 411 -9.51 -1.06 -11.71
CA ILE A 411 -8.37 -0.25 -12.13
C ILE A 411 -8.27 1.09 -11.38
N LEU A 412 -9.40 1.75 -11.05
CA LEU A 412 -9.39 2.96 -10.22
C LEU A 412 -8.89 2.69 -8.80
N SER A 413 -9.18 1.49 -8.25
CA SER A 413 -8.64 1.07 -6.96
C SER A 413 -7.12 0.83 -7.02
N VAL A 414 -6.61 0.34 -8.15
CA VAL A 414 -5.16 0.23 -8.39
C VAL A 414 -4.53 1.61 -8.50
N LEU A 415 -5.09 2.51 -9.32
CA LEU A 415 -4.61 3.88 -9.48
C LEU A 415 -4.56 4.63 -8.15
N TRP A 416 -5.60 4.51 -7.33
CA TRP A 416 -5.66 5.12 -6.00
C TRP A 416 -4.48 4.71 -5.12
N ARG A 417 -4.19 3.40 -5.03
CA ARG A 417 -3.09 2.89 -4.19
C ARG A 417 -1.73 3.42 -4.67
N ILE A 418 -1.53 3.48 -5.97
CA ILE A 418 -0.27 3.97 -6.56
C ILE A 418 -0.11 5.47 -6.34
N LEU A 419 -1.19 6.23 -6.52
CA LEU A 419 -1.21 7.66 -6.22
C LEU A 419 -0.89 7.91 -4.75
N LEU A 420 -1.53 7.18 -3.84
CA LEU A 420 -1.31 7.30 -2.40
C LEU A 420 0.15 7.02 -2.01
N GLN A 421 0.80 6.04 -2.65
CA GLN A 421 2.21 5.72 -2.44
C GLN A 421 3.18 6.84 -2.85
N GLN A 422 2.74 7.81 -3.66
CA GLN A 422 3.57 8.96 -4.03
C GLN A 422 3.70 10.01 -2.93
N PHE A 423 2.90 9.91 -1.86
CA PHE A 423 2.84 10.88 -0.77
C PHE A 423 3.62 10.42 0.46
N GLY A 424 4.28 11.35 1.14
CA GLY A 424 5.00 11.07 2.39
C GLY A 424 4.05 10.80 3.56
N ALA A 425 4.54 10.14 4.62
CA ALA A 425 3.75 9.89 5.83
C ALA A 425 3.17 11.20 6.41
N GLY A 426 1.88 11.20 6.70
CA GLY A 426 1.18 12.37 7.27
C GLY A 426 0.87 13.51 6.27
N SER A 427 1.17 13.35 4.98
CA SER A 427 0.84 14.35 3.96
C SER A 427 -0.55 14.17 3.33
N VAL A 428 -1.25 13.09 3.66
CA VAL A 428 -2.62 12.80 3.23
C VAL A 428 -3.58 13.00 4.39
N SER A 429 -4.65 13.77 4.16
CA SER A 429 -5.64 14.13 5.18
C SER A 429 -7.06 13.88 4.68
N LEU A 430 -7.96 13.57 5.61
CA LEU A 430 -9.38 13.38 5.33
C LEU A 430 -10.16 14.66 5.60
N GLY A 431 -11.02 15.05 4.65
CA GLY A 431 -11.96 16.15 4.83
C GLY A 431 -13.02 15.85 5.91
N PRO A 432 -13.68 16.88 6.47
CA PRO A 432 -14.62 16.72 7.58
C PRO A 432 -15.76 15.74 7.30
N GLU A 433 -16.31 15.77 6.08
CA GLU A 433 -17.39 14.89 5.64
C GLU A 433 -16.95 13.42 5.51
N VAL A 434 -15.66 13.21 5.24
CA VAL A 434 -15.09 11.88 5.04
C VAL A 434 -14.70 11.26 6.39
N SER A 435 -14.02 12.00 7.26
CA SER A 435 -13.58 11.55 8.58
C SER A 435 -14.72 10.97 9.44
N ALA A 436 -15.95 11.50 9.28
CA ALA A 436 -17.13 11.02 9.99
C ALA A 436 -17.68 9.67 9.46
N SER A 437 -17.35 9.28 8.22
CA SER A 437 -17.93 8.13 7.52
C SER A 437 -16.95 6.97 7.31
N THR A 438 -15.64 7.20 7.25
CA THR A 438 -14.63 6.16 6.99
C THR A 438 -14.19 5.36 8.21
N GLY A 439 -14.41 5.83 9.44
CA GLY A 439 -13.93 5.15 10.66
C GLY A 439 -12.40 4.92 10.65
N SER A 440 -11.90 3.94 11.43
CA SER A 440 -10.47 3.59 11.52
C SER A 440 -9.99 2.69 10.35
N ARG A 441 -10.44 2.94 9.12
CA ARG A 441 -10.03 2.15 7.94
C ARG A 441 -8.74 2.70 7.33
N PRO A 442 -7.76 1.86 6.96
CA PRO A 442 -6.57 2.32 6.24
C PRO A 442 -6.95 2.97 4.90
N LEU A 443 -6.30 4.09 4.55
CA LEU A 443 -6.64 4.88 3.37
C LEU A 443 -6.33 4.16 2.06
N GLU A 444 -5.41 3.21 2.09
CA GLU A 444 -5.04 2.34 0.97
C GLU A 444 -6.26 1.55 0.44
N TYR A 445 -7.30 1.39 1.26
CA TYR A 445 -8.43 0.50 1.00
C TYR A 445 -9.77 1.23 1.15
N LEU A 446 -10.06 2.07 0.15
CA LEU A 446 -11.36 2.70 -0.01
C LEU A 446 -12.45 1.64 -0.27
N PRO A 447 -13.72 1.88 0.15
CA PRO A 447 -14.84 1.03 -0.20
C PRO A 447 -14.98 0.89 -1.72
N GLY A 448 -15.54 -0.23 -2.17
CA GLY A 448 -15.77 -0.49 -3.59
C GLY A 448 -16.48 0.66 -4.32
N TRP A 449 -16.03 0.94 -5.54
CA TRP A 449 -16.57 2.01 -6.38
C TRP A 449 -18.01 1.68 -6.79
N SER A 450 -18.94 2.56 -6.44
CA SER A 450 -20.28 2.53 -7.01
C SER A 450 -20.24 3.09 -8.42
N ASN A 451 -21.18 2.67 -9.26
CA ASN A 451 -21.30 3.21 -10.59
C ASN A 451 -21.63 4.72 -10.57
N THR A 452 -20.99 5.54 -11.42
CA THR A 452 -20.89 7.02 -11.33
C THR A 452 -20.40 7.56 -9.98
N GLY A 453 -20.06 6.69 -9.03
CA GLY A 453 -19.47 7.07 -7.77
C GLY A 453 -18.09 7.64 -8.04
N TYR A 454 -17.78 8.78 -7.43
CA TYR A 454 -16.50 9.44 -7.64
C TYR A 454 -15.74 9.67 -6.34
N LEU A 455 -14.42 9.61 -6.46
CA LEU A 455 -13.46 10.09 -5.46
C LEU A 455 -13.08 11.51 -5.83
N GLU A 456 -13.09 12.40 -4.85
CA GLU A 456 -12.68 13.79 -5.02
C GLU A 456 -11.56 14.09 -4.03
N LEU A 457 -10.49 14.71 -4.53
CA LEU A 457 -9.31 15.06 -3.74
C LEU A 457 -8.67 16.33 -4.30
N ASP A 458 -8.01 17.07 -3.41
CA ASP A 458 -7.16 18.21 -3.76
C ASP A 458 -5.70 17.85 -3.50
N ILE A 459 -4.81 18.22 -4.41
CA ILE A 459 -3.35 18.07 -4.24
C ILE A 459 -2.74 19.46 -4.29
N ASN A 460 -2.08 19.88 -3.21
CA ASN A 460 -1.50 21.21 -3.08
C ASN A 460 -0.03 21.14 -2.68
N CYS A 461 0.82 22.00 -3.26
CA CYS A 461 2.21 22.12 -2.85
C CYS A 461 2.31 22.72 -1.43
N ALA A 462 2.98 22.03 -0.52
CA ALA A 462 3.23 22.47 0.85
C ALA A 462 4.54 23.26 0.92
N GLN A 463 4.52 24.48 0.38
CA GLN A 463 5.51 25.57 0.43
C GLN A 463 6.70 25.57 -0.55
N VAL A 464 6.82 26.72 -1.22
CA VAL A 464 8.07 27.31 -1.73
C VAL A 464 8.97 27.65 -0.52
N ARG A 465 10.14 27.03 -0.43
CA ARG A 465 11.30 27.60 0.25
C ARG A 465 12.35 27.91 -0.83
N PRO A 466 12.69 29.18 -1.09
CA PRO A 466 13.93 29.47 -1.79
C PRO A 466 15.09 29.17 -0.82
N ASP A 467 16.18 28.65 -1.37
CA ASP A 467 17.45 28.34 -0.70
C ASP A 467 17.47 27.18 0.30
N LEU A 468 17.68 25.97 -0.22
CA LEU A 468 18.69 25.05 0.33
C LEU A 468 19.32 24.26 -0.84
N ASP A 469 20.58 24.55 -1.14
CA ASP A 469 21.42 23.75 -2.03
C ASP A 469 21.46 22.29 -1.55
N ILE A 470 20.93 21.37 -2.37
CA ILE A 470 21.10 19.93 -2.17
C ILE A 470 22.31 19.46 -2.96
N PRO A 471 23.36 18.88 -2.34
CA PRO A 471 24.47 18.29 -3.07
C PRO A 471 23.97 17.07 -3.86
N ARG A 472 24.16 17.08 -5.17
CA ARG A 472 23.94 15.90 -6.02
C ARG A 472 25.00 14.84 -5.72
N SER A 473 24.67 13.87 -4.87
CA SER A 473 25.40 12.60 -4.77
C SER A 473 24.77 11.58 -5.72
N PRO A 474 25.53 10.90 -6.62
CA PRO A 474 24.93 10.07 -7.67
C PRO A 474 24.52 8.64 -7.25
N ASN A 475 24.63 8.25 -5.98
CA ASN A 475 24.41 6.86 -5.57
C ASN A 475 23.55 6.76 -4.31
N THR A 476 22.23 6.82 -4.46
CA THR A 476 21.29 6.21 -3.49
C THR A 476 19.93 5.95 -4.15
N ASP A 477 19.58 4.68 -4.36
CA ASP A 477 18.23 4.21 -4.74
C ASP A 477 17.24 4.29 -3.54
N LEU A 478 17.16 5.45 -2.89
CA LEU A 478 16.05 5.76 -2.01
C LEU A 478 14.93 6.26 -2.91
N ARG A 479 13.81 5.53 -2.99
CA ARG A 479 12.56 6.03 -3.62
C ARG A 479 12.11 7.29 -2.87
N VAL A 480 12.64 8.45 -3.24
CA VAL A 480 12.12 9.75 -2.83
C VAL A 480 10.69 9.80 -3.38
N SER A 481 9.70 9.89 -2.49
CA SER A 481 8.31 10.04 -2.89
C SER A 481 8.21 11.30 -3.76
N VAL A 482 7.78 11.13 -5.02
CA VAL A 482 7.82 12.17 -6.06
C VAL A 482 7.00 13.40 -5.62
N LEU A 483 6.00 13.19 -4.76
CA LEU A 483 5.14 14.21 -4.20
C LEU A 483 5.43 14.51 -2.71
N SER A 484 6.67 14.28 -2.23
CA SER A 484 7.07 14.54 -0.84
C SER A 484 6.89 15.99 -0.36
N GLY A 485 6.85 16.95 -1.30
CA GLY A 485 6.52 18.36 -1.06
C GLY A 485 5.04 18.73 -1.21
N TYR A 486 4.15 17.77 -1.49
CA TYR A 486 2.72 18.00 -1.70
C TYR A 486 1.89 17.42 -0.57
N LYS A 487 0.70 17.98 -0.37
CA LYS A 487 -0.34 17.48 0.54
C LYS A 487 -1.58 17.12 -0.25
N MET A 488 -2.17 15.98 0.10
CA MET A 488 -3.47 15.55 -0.42
C MET A 488 -4.56 15.75 0.63
N LEU A 489 -5.70 16.30 0.20
CA LEU A 489 -6.92 16.36 0.99
C LEU A 489 -8.03 15.59 0.28
N ILE A 490 -8.51 14.50 0.88
CA ILE A 490 -9.63 13.72 0.33
C ILE A 490 -10.94 14.42 0.69
N ARG A 491 -11.66 14.91 -0.31
CA ARG A 491 -12.93 15.65 -0.16
C ARG A 491 -14.14 14.74 -0.10
N ALA A 492 -14.15 13.66 -0.88
CA ALA A 492 -15.25 12.73 -0.92
C ALA A 492 -14.80 11.34 -1.39
N ILE A 493 -15.33 10.28 -0.78
CA ILE A 493 -15.07 8.90 -1.20
C ILE A 493 -16.39 8.31 -1.69
N ASN A 494 -16.38 7.83 -2.94
CA ASN A 494 -17.52 7.17 -3.57
C ASN A 494 -18.85 7.96 -3.44
N ARG A 495 -18.78 9.27 -3.71
CA ARG A 495 -19.93 10.18 -3.64
C ARG A 495 -20.93 9.90 -4.76
N LYS A 496 -22.23 9.95 -4.43
CA LYS A 496 -23.34 9.55 -5.32
C LYS A 496 -24.63 10.34 -5.09
N ASP A 497 -24.52 11.55 -4.56
CA ASP A 497 -25.64 12.46 -4.31
C ASP A 497 -26.46 12.79 -5.57
N HIS A 498 -25.82 12.84 -6.75
CA HIS A 498 -26.48 13.03 -8.05
C HIS A 498 -27.48 11.91 -8.42
N LEU A 499 -27.35 10.74 -7.80
CA LEU A 499 -28.27 9.62 -8.01
C LEU A 499 -29.52 9.69 -7.13
N ASN A 500 -29.58 10.63 -6.18
CA ASN A 500 -30.74 10.79 -5.31
C ASN A 500 -32.02 10.98 -6.15
N ASN A 501 -33.07 10.24 -5.82
CA ASN A 501 -34.37 10.26 -6.50
C ASN A 501 -34.37 9.77 -7.96
N LEU A 502 -33.30 9.13 -8.44
CA LEU A 502 -33.32 8.49 -9.75
C LEU A 502 -34.12 7.18 -9.66
N LYS A 503 -35.18 7.05 -10.45
CA LYS A 503 -35.99 5.82 -10.54
C LYS A 503 -35.82 5.19 -11.92
N ARG A 504 -35.75 3.86 -11.94
CA ARG A 504 -35.69 3.10 -13.18
C ARG A 504 -37.00 3.19 -13.97
N THR A 505 -36.89 3.36 -15.29
CA THR A 505 -38.05 3.37 -16.19
C THR A 505 -38.75 2.00 -16.18
N ARG A 506 -40.05 1.98 -15.93
CA ARG A 506 -40.86 0.75 -15.85
C ARG A 506 -41.03 0.08 -17.22
N GLY A 507 -41.31 -1.22 -17.23
CA GLY A 507 -41.64 -1.97 -18.46
C GLY A 507 -40.46 -2.48 -19.28
N GLY A 508 -39.28 -2.69 -18.67
CA GLY A 508 -38.10 -3.29 -19.33
C GLY A 508 -37.25 -2.32 -20.17
N LEU A 509 -37.77 -1.14 -20.51
CA LEU A 509 -37.07 -0.10 -21.29
C LEU A 509 -35.83 0.49 -20.61
N GLY A 510 -35.77 0.44 -19.27
CA GLY A 510 -34.58 0.88 -18.53
C GLY A 510 -33.37 -0.04 -18.75
N SER A 511 -33.61 -1.32 -19.03
CA SER A 511 -32.62 -2.40 -19.11
C SER A 511 -32.09 -2.65 -20.53
N THR A 512 -32.68 -2.02 -21.55
CA THR A 512 -32.25 -2.18 -22.94
C THR A 512 -31.02 -1.33 -23.25
N ALA A 513 -30.22 -1.76 -24.24
CA ALA A 513 -29.14 -0.95 -24.79
C ALA A 513 -29.63 0.47 -25.12
N PHE A 514 -28.84 1.46 -24.72
CA PHE A 514 -29.07 2.84 -25.09
C PHE A 514 -28.85 3.02 -26.60
N ASP A 515 -29.83 3.61 -27.27
CA ASP A 515 -29.74 4.05 -28.66
C ASP A 515 -29.77 5.59 -28.71
N ALA A 516 -28.64 6.20 -29.07
CA ALA A 516 -28.51 7.65 -29.21
C ALA A 516 -29.45 8.25 -30.26
N LYS A 517 -30.01 7.45 -31.18
CA LYS A 517 -30.99 7.89 -32.18
C LYS A 517 -32.41 7.97 -31.65
N GLN A 518 -32.69 7.40 -30.47
CA GLN A 518 -34.00 7.41 -29.84
C GLN A 518 -34.27 8.80 -29.23
N LYS A 519 -35.26 9.53 -29.78
CA LYS A 519 -35.63 10.88 -29.31
C LYS A 519 -36.35 10.82 -27.95
N SER A 520 -36.06 11.79 -27.06
CA SER A 520 -36.80 11.92 -25.80
C SER A 520 -38.27 12.27 -26.04
N LEU A 521 -39.16 11.86 -25.13
CA LEU A 521 -40.60 12.17 -25.17
C LEU A 521 -40.89 13.68 -25.22
N GLU A 522 -39.96 14.50 -24.73
CA GLU A 522 -40.04 15.97 -24.79
C GLU A 522 -39.98 16.50 -26.23
N GLY A 523 -39.38 15.75 -27.17
CA GLY A 523 -39.39 16.07 -28.59
C GLY A 523 -40.73 15.77 -29.28
N PHE A 524 -41.62 15.00 -28.65
CA PHE A 524 -42.96 14.68 -29.17
C PHE A 524 -44.03 15.71 -28.75
N PHE A 525 -43.86 16.40 -27.62
CA PHE A 525 -44.79 17.41 -27.16
C PHE A 525 -44.35 18.81 -27.61
N LYS A 526 -45.10 19.44 -28.53
CA LYS A 526 -44.89 20.85 -28.89
C LYS A 526 -45.07 21.73 -27.64
N LYS A 527 -44.12 22.62 -27.38
CA LYS A 527 -44.23 23.64 -26.32
C LYS A 527 -45.55 24.43 -26.47
N PRO A 528 -46.31 24.70 -25.40
CA PRO A 528 -47.52 25.50 -25.49
C PRO A 528 -47.17 26.90 -26.02
N LYS A 529 -47.94 27.40 -27.00
CA LYS A 529 -47.89 28.81 -27.41
C LYS A 529 -48.35 29.65 -26.21
N ILE A 530 -47.46 30.45 -25.66
CA ILE A 530 -47.84 31.53 -24.75
C ILE A 530 -48.36 32.67 -25.65
N GLU A 531 -49.68 32.82 -25.72
CA GLU A 531 -50.29 34.02 -26.30
C GLU A 531 -50.07 35.19 -25.34
N VAL A 532 -49.22 36.13 -25.76
CA VAL A 532 -49.07 37.43 -25.09
C VAL A 532 -50.30 38.25 -25.43
N GLN A 533 -51.22 38.39 -24.46
CA GLN A 533 -52.29 39.39 -24.55
C GLN A 533 -51.67 40.80 -24.45
N ASN A 534 -51.61 41.49 -25.59
CA ASN A 534 -51.33 42.92 -25.63
C ASN A 534 -52.55 43.68 -25.08
N HIS A 535 -52.47 44.19 -23.86
CA HIS A 535 -53.34 45.29 -23.43
C HIS A 535 -52.83 46.60 -24.04
N LYS A 536 -53.58 47.11 -25.03
CA LYS A 536 -53.50 48.49 -25.48
C LYS A 536 -54.21 49.37 -24.46
N ALA A 537 -53.48 50.32 -23.88
CA ALA A 537 -54.08 51.49 -23.23
C ALA A 537 -54.67 52.40 -24.31
N GLY A 538 -55.91 52.81 -24.10
CA GLY A 538 -56.59 53.90 -24.80
C GLY A 538 -57.22 54.79 -23.75
#